data_AF-A0A7C4R7E7-F1
#
_entry.id   AF-A0A7C4R7E7-F1
#
_cell.length_a   1.000
_cell.length_b   1.000
_cell.length_c   1.000
_cell.angle_alpha   90.00
_cell.angle_beta   90.00
_cell.angle_gamma   90.00
#
_symmetry.space_group_name_H-M   'P 1'
#
loop_
_entity.id
_entity.type
_entity.pdbx_description
1 polymer ?
#
loop_
_entity_poly.entity_id
_entity_poly.type
_entity_poly.pdbx_seq_one_letter_code
_entity_poly.pdbx_strand_id
1 'polypeptide(L)'
;MTRRKIIQVGNICALCEEIYPRSVLFTCSRCGLIYCGNCVLFEGGVTICLRCAAKRVTPKARESKYMRLSNFLAKRAKALNEITISFQKIEEIIGDKLPESAYARGSWWSNVRGRIPSEAWLTVGWAVKEVDLKGRKVTFVKENSQEKMGERQETRDDRQSFKILALKARARARTKKLSKTKIAILQARLKNIEKQRQMEKEGRLRNIK
;
A
#
# COMPACT_ATOMS: atom_id res chain seq x y z
N MET A 1 15.82 -11.77 -11.76
CA MET A 1 14.56 -11.22 -12.29
C MET A 1 14.85 -9.93 -13.03
N THR A 2 15.11 -10.04 -14.32
CA THR A 2 15.26 -8.92 -15.24
C THR A 2 13.97 -8.09 -15.20
N ARG A 3 14.05 -6.87 -14.66
CA ARG A 3 12.92 -5.94 -14.70
C ARG A 3 12.58 -5.73 -16.17
N ARG A 4 11.36 -6.08 -16.58
CA ARG A 4 10.81 -5.60 -17.85
C ARG A 4 10.97 -4.07 -17.81
N LYS A 5 11.81 -3.54 -18.71
CA LYS A 5 12.00 -2.11 -18.89
C LYS A 5 10.65 -1.62 -19.43
N ILE A 6 9.78 -1.15 -18.54
CA ILE A 6 8.55 -0.48 -18.94
C ILE A 6 9.01 0.84 -19.56
N ILE A 7 9.05 0.88 -20.88
CA ILE A 7 9.31 2.10 -21.64
C ILE A 7 7.99 2.87 -21.62
N GLN A 8 7.84 3.85 -20.73
CA GLN A 8 6.70 4.76 -20.82
C GLN A 8 6.92 5.71 -21.99
N VAL A 9 6.05 5.59 -23.00
CA VAL A 9 5.97 6.51 -24.14
C VAL A 9 4.94 7.57 -23.78
N GLY A 10 5.39 8.79 -23.47
CA GLY A 10 4.51 9.96 -23.33
C GLY A 10 4.57 10.72 -22.00
N ASN A 11 3.65 11.67 -21.87
CA ASN A 11 3.52 12.66 -20.80
C ASN A 11 2.65 12.15 -19.64
N ILE A 12 2.78 10.88 -19.27
CA ILE A 12 1.91 10.20 -18.30
C ILE A 12 2.69 9.89 -17.03
N CYS A 13 2.10 10.18 -15.86
CA CYS A 13 2.69 9.81 -14.58
C CYS A 13 2.59 8.29 -14.35
N ALA A 14 3.71 7.61 -14.08
CA ALA A 14 3.74 6.17 -13.77
C ALA A 14 3.08 5.76 -12.43
N LEU A 15 2.56 6.70 -11.64
CA LEU A 15 1.93 6.43 -10.34
C LEU A 15 0.42 6.70 -10.34
N CYS A 16 -0.01 7.87 -10.81
CA CYS A 16 -1.44 8.21 -10.87
C CYS A 16 -2.07 8.01 -12.25
N GLU A 17 -1.27 7.64 -13.26
CA GLU A 17 -1.72 7.33 -14.63
C GLU A 17 -2.42 8.50 -15.37
N GLU A 18 -2.34 9.71 -14.84
CA GLU A 18 -2.84 10.92 -15.46
C GLU A 18 -1.81 11.55 -16.42
N ILE A 19 -2.32 12.32 -17.39
CA ILE A 19 -1.52 13.07 -18.38
C ILE A 19 -1.16 14.44 -17.81
N TYR A 20 0.11 14.81 -17.91
CA TYR A 20 0.64 16.10 -17.44
C TYR A 20 1.54 16.75 -18.50
N PRO A 21 1.59 18.08 -18.58
CA PRO A 21 2.60 18.76 -19.37
C PRO A 21 4.02 18.31 -18.99
N ARG A 22 4.91 18.17 -19.97
CA ARG A 22 6.28 17.69 -19.74
C ARG A 22 7.09 18.55 -18.76
N SER A 23 6.72 19.82 -18.61
CA SER A 23 7.36 20.78 -17.70
C SER A 23 7.15 20.48 -16.21
N VAL A 24 6.08 19.77 -15.85
CA VAL A 24 5.72 19.48 -14.44
C VAL A 24 5.97 18.02 -14.07
N LEU A 25 6.70 17.31 -14.94
CA LEU A 25 7.04 15.91 -14.80
C LEU A 25 8.51 15.75 -14.38
N PHE A 26 8.75 14.84 -13.44
CA PHE A 26 10.05 14.61 -12.82
C PHE A 26 10.48 13.16 -13.01
N THR A 27 11.77 12.95 -13.25
CA THR A 27 12.37 11.62 -13.35
C THR A 27 12.83 11.14 -11.97
N CYS A 28 12.50 9.90 -11.64
CA CYS A 28 12.96 9.29 -10.39
C CYS A 28 14.37 8.71 -10.54
N SER A 29 15.30 9.12 -9.67
CA SER A 29 16.70 8.65 -9.71
C SER A 29 16.88 7.16 -9.39
N ARG A 30 15.86 6.49 -8.84
CA ARG A 30 15.90 5.05 -8.48
C ARG A 30 15.34 4.12 -9.55
N CYS A 31 14.23 4.50 -10.20
CA CYS A 31 13.56 3.65 -11.18
C CYS A 31 13.61 4.19 -12.61
N GLY A 32 14.01 5.44 -12.82
CA GLY A 32 14.15 6.08 -14.13
C GLY A 32 12.83 6.44 -14.82
N LEU A 33 11.68 6.21 -14.17
CA LEU A 33 10.36 6.56 -14.69
C LEU A 33 9.98 8.01 -14.36
N ILE A 34 8.97 8.49 -15.08
CA ILE A 34 8.48 9.87 -15.02
C ILE A 34 7.23 9.94 -14.13
N TYR A 35 7.15 10.97 -13.29
CA TYR A 35 6.10 11.16 -12.30
C TYR A 35 5.71 12.64 -12.15
N CYS A 36 4.48 12.93 -11.76
CA CYS A 36 4.06 14.30 -11.43
C CYS A 36 4.63 14.76 -10.08
N GLY A 37 4.64 16.07 -9.83
CA GLY A 37 5.14 16.68 -8.59
C GLY A 37 4.53 16.10 -7.29
N ASN A 38 3.26 15.68 -7.33
CA ASN A 38 2.59 15.07 -6.17
C ASN A 38 3.03 13.62 -5.92
N CYS A 39 3.60 12.95 -6.92
CA CYS A 39 4.00 11.55 -6.89
C CYS A 39 5.51 11.36 -6.61
N VAL A 40 6.23 12.45 -6.33
CA VAL A 40 7.66 12.45 -6.03
C VAL A 40 7.95 13.16 -4.72
N LEU A 41 9.06 12.76 -4.10
CA LEU A 41 9.68 13.41 -2.96
C LEU A 41 11.02 13.97 -3.41
N PHE A 42 11.36 15.15 -2.90
CA PHE A 42 12.63 15.82 -3.14
C PHE A 42 13.45 15.70 -1.85
N GLU A 43 14.44 14.81 -1.83
CA GLU A 43 15.33 14.58 -0.68
C GLU A 43 16.77 14.92 -1.08
N GLY A 44 17.38 15.93 -0.46
CA GLY A 44 18.81 16.24 -0.65
C GLY A 44 19.22 16.52 -2.11
N GLY A 45 18.34 17.14 -2.89
CA GLY A 45 18.58 17.42 -4.32
C GLY A 45 18.30 16.24 -5.26
N VAL A 46 17.80 15.11 -4.73
CA VAL A 46 17.46 13.92 -5.50
C VAL A 46 15.95 13.72 -5.52
N THR A 47 15.40 13.41 -6.70
CA THR A 47 13.96 13.16 -6.90
C THR A 47 13.67 11.67 -6.80
N ILE A 48 12.83 11.27 -5.84
CA ILE A 48 12.48 9.87 -5.59
C ILE A 48 10.97 9.72 -5.67
N CYS A 49 10.46 8.81 -6.49
CA CYS A 49 9.01 8.56 -6.55
C CYS A 49 8.50 7.90 -5.27
N LEU A 50 7.22 8.12 -4.94
CA LEU A 50 6.60 7.57 -3.73
C LEU A 50 6.71 6.04 -3.65
N ARG A 51 6.72 5.33 -4.78
CA ARG A 51 6.93 3.87 -4.80
C ARG A 51 8.35 3.47 -4.36
N CYS A 52 9.35 4.21 -4.81
CA CYS A 52 10.75 3.97 -4.43
C CYS A 52 11.02 4.41 -2.99
N ALA A 53 10.41 5.50 -2.54
CA ALA A 53 10.47 5.95 -1.15
C ALA A 53 9.81 4.93 -0.21
N ALA A 54 8.59 4.47 -0.54
CA ALA A 54 7.91 3.41 0.19
C ALA A 54 8.78 2.16 0.30
N LYS A 55 9.37 1.70 -0.81
CA LYS A 55 10.26 0.53 -0.82
C LYS A 55 11.50 0.68 0.08
N ARG A 56 12.00 1.90 0.29
CA ARG A 56 13.13 2.19 1.19
C ARG A 56 12.73 2.07 2.66
N VAL A 57 11.53 2.52 3.03
CA VAL A 57 11.06 2.55 4.43
C VAL A 57 10.29 1.29 4.84
N THR A 58 9.72 0.56 3.88
CA THR A 58 9.12 -0.75 4.16
C THR A 58 10.24 -1.75 4.39
N PRO A 59 10.33 -2.39 5.58
CA PRO A 59 11.29 -3.47 5.78
C PRO A 59 11.02 -4.53 4.71
N LYS A 60 12.08 -5.04 4.06
CA LYS A 60 11.95 -6.22 3.20
C LYS A 60 11.32 -7.28 4.09
N ALA A 61 10.13 -7.77 3.72
CA ALA A 61 9.45 -8.82 4.49
C ALA A 61 10.48 -9.90 4.81
N ARG A 62 10.64 -10.23 6.09
CA ARG A 62 11.58 -11.29 6.50
C ARG A 62 11.16 -12.52 5.72
N GLU A 63 12.07 -13.02 4.88
CA GLU A 63 11.83 -14.23 4.10
C GLU A 63 11.55 -15.35 5.12
N SER A 64 10.31 -15.82 5.17
CA SER A 64 9.96 -16.89 6.10
C SER A 64 10.71 -18.16 5.68
N LYS A 65 11.07 -19.00 6.66
CA LYS A 65 11.68 -20.33 6.40
C LYS A 65 10.89 -21.12 5.34
N TYR A 66 9.57 -20.96 5.31
CA TYR A 66 8.66 -21.66 4.40
C TYR A 66 8.48 -20.98 3.02
N MET A 67 9.15 -19.86 2.72
CA MET A 67 9.02 -19.16 1.44
C MET A 67 9.39 -20.06 0.24
N ARG A 68 10.34 -20.99 0.41
CA ARG A 68 10.70 -21.95 -0.64
C ARG A 68 9.55 -22.91 -0.96
N LEU A 69 8.80 -23.34 0.05
CA LEU A 69 7.59 -24.14 -0.11
C LEU A 69 6.52 -23.35 -0.87
N SER A 70 6.31 -22.07 -0.51
CA SER A 70 5.39 -21.17 -1.24
C SER A 70 5.74 -21.09 -2.72
N ASN A 71 7.01 -20.86 -3.04
CA ASN A 71 7.48 -20.77 -4.43
C ASN A 71 7.33 -22.08 -5.19
N PHE A 72 7.54 -23.22 -4.52
CA PHE A 72 7.33 -24.54 -5.11
C PHE A 72 5.86 -24.76 -5.48
N LEU A 73 4.94 -24.49 -4.55
CA LEU A 73 3.50 -24.62 -4.77
C LEU A 73 3.01 -23.65 -5.86
N ALA A 74 3.48 -22.40 -5.85
CA ALA A 74 3.14 -21.40 -6.88
C ALA A 74 3.57 -21.83 -8.29
N LYS A 75 4.72 -22.51 -8.44
CA LYS A 75 5.15 -23.07 -9.73
C LYS A 75 4.24 -24.21 -10.20
N ARG A 76 3.84 -25.09 -9.28
CA ARG A 76 2.97 -26.24 -9.57
C ARG A 76 1.51 -25.83 -9.84
N ALA A 77 1.08 -24.68 -9.33
CA ALA A 77 -0.27 -24.12 -9.52
C ALA A 77 -0.66 -23.87 -11.00
N LYS A 78 0.32 -23.86 -11.90
CA LYS A 78 0.11 -23.73 -13.34
C LYS A 78 -0.33 -25.03 -14.02
N ALA A 79 -0.04 -26.18 -13.41
CA ALA A 79 -0.22 -27.50 -14.03
C ALA A 79 -1.15 -28.42 -13.23
N LEU A 80 -1.21 -28.25 -11.90
CA LEU A 80 -1.94 -29.15 -11.01
C LEU A 80 -2.90 -28.36 -10.11
N ASN A 81 -4.06 -28.95 -9.82
CA ASN A 81 -5.04 -28.45 -8.86
C ASN A 81 -4.92 -29.11 -7.48
N GLU A 82 -4.32 -30.31 -7.42
CA GLU A 82 -4.09 -31.06 -6.19
C GLU A 82 -2.67 -31.66 -6.24
N ILE A 83 -1.97 -31.62 -5.11
CA ILE A 83 -0.61 -32.17 -4.99
C ILE A 83 -0.42 -32.81 -3.62
N THR A 84 -0.05 -34.08 -3.61
CA THR A 84 0.36 -34.79 -2.39
C THR A 84 1.88 -34.79 -2.29
N ILE A 85 2.40 -34.34 -1.15
CA ILE A 85 3.84 -34.20 -0.88
C ILE A 85 4.16 -34.88 0.45
N SER A 86 5.25 -35.65 0.50
CA SER A 86 5.74 -36.23 1.76
C SER A 86 6.45 -35.20 2.62
N PHE A 87 6.50 -35.44 3.93
CA PHE A 87 7.14 -34.51 4.87
C PHE A 87 8.63 -34.36 4.56
N GLN A 88 9.31 -35.47 4.22
CA GLN A 88 10.71 -35.45 3.80
C GLN A 88 10.93 -34.55 2.58
N LYS A 89 10.01 -34.59 1.60
CA LYS A 89 10.11 -33.72 0.42
C LYS A 89 9.88 -32.25 0.77
N ILE A 90 8.99 -31.98 1.71
CA ILE A 90 8.76 -30.62 2.24
C ILE A 90 10.02 -30.09 2.93
N GLU A 91 10.67 -30.90 3.77
CA GLU A 91 11.95 -30.56 4.42
C GLU A 91 13.06 -30.26 3.41
N GLU A 92 13.14 -31.05 2.34
CA GLU A 92 14.11 -30.86 1.26
C GLU A 92 13.84 -29.55 0.49
N ILE A 93 12.57 -29.20 0.25
CA ILE A 93 12.18 -27.94 -0.40
C ILE A 93 12.51 -26.74 0.50
N ILE A 94 12.22 -26.85 1.80
CA ILE A 94 12.52 -25.81 2.79
C ILE A 94 14.04 -25.70 2.99
N GLY A 95 14.76 -26.82 2.91
CA GLY A 95 16.17 -26.95 3.24
C GLY A 95 16.44 -26.96 4.74
N ASP A 96 15.45 -27.32 5.55
CA ASP A 96 15.52 -27.37 7.01
C ASP A 96 14.41 -28.32 7.53
N LYS A 97 14.62 -28.90 8.70
CA LYS A 97 13.73 -29.90 9.30
C LYS A 97 12.41 -29.29 9.73
N LEU A 98 11.34 -30.07 9.60
CA LEU A 98 10.03 -29.72 10.13
C LEU A 98 10.08 -29.83 11.67
N PRO A 99 9.38 -28.95 12.40
CA PRO A 99 9.33 -29.04 13.85
C PRO A 99 8.56 -30.30 14.29
N GLU A 100 8.90 -30.88 15.44
CA GLU A 100 8.24 -32.08 15.98
C GLU A 100 6.71 -31.94 16.03
N SER A 101 6.23 -30.74 16.33
CA SER A 101 4.80 -30.42 16.32
C SER A 101 4.08 -30.68 14.98
N ALA A 102 4.78 -30.62 13.85
CA ALA A 102 4.24 -30.93 12.53
C ALA A 102 4.01 -32.44 12.35
N TYR A 103 4.81 -33.27 13.03
CA TYR A 103 4.67 -34.74 13.05
C TYR A 103 3.62 -35.18 14.07
N ALA A 104 3.55 -34.51 15.22
CA ALA A 104 2.66 -34.91 16.31
C ALA A 104 1.22 -34.43 16.14
N ARG A 105 0.98 -33.28 15.50
CA ARG A 105 -0.35 -32.63 15.49
C ARG A 105 -0.78 -32.21 14.09
N GLY A 106 -1.91 -32.77 13.63
CA GLY A 106 -2.57 -32.34 12.38
C GLY A 106 -2.98 -30.87 12.40
N SER A 107 -3.26 -30.29 13.57
CA SER A 107 -3.57 -28.87 13.72
C SER A 107 -2.42 -27.93 13.33
N TRP A 108 -1.18 -28.44 13.27
CA TRP A 108 -0.04 -27.68 12.74
C TRP A 108 -0.23 -27.33 11.25
N TRP A 109 -0.86 -28.23 10.50
CA TRP A 109 -1.17 -28.09 9.07
C TRP A 109 -2.51 -27.39 8.80
N SER A 110 -3.10 -26.75 9.82
CA SER A 110 -4.37 -26.04 9.66
C SER A 110 -4.24 -24.79 8.79
N ASN A 111 -5.34 -24.44 8.11
CA ASN A 111 -5.44 -23.28 7.22
C ASN A 111 -5.76 -21.98 8.00
N VAL A 112 -4.95 -21.65 9.02
CA VAL A 112 -5.14 -20.46 9.86
C VAL A 112 -4.25 -19.32 9.40
N ARG A 113 -4.81 -18.14 9.11
CA ARG A 113 -4.03 -16.94 8.77
C ARG A 113 -3.30 -16.36 10.00
N GLY A 114 -2.15 -15.73 9.79
CA GLY A 114 -1.31 -15.18 10.87
C GLY A 114 -0.34 -16.18 11.51
N ARG A 115 -0.35 -17.45 11.07
CA ARG A 115 0.69 -18.42 11.43
C ARG A 115 1.71 -18.52 10.31
N ILE A 116 3.00 -18.38 10.66
CA ILE A 116 4.13 -18.43 9.73
C ILE A 116 4.11 -19.65 8.78
N PRO A 117 3.89 -20.90 9.25
CA PRO A 117 3.82 -22.05 8.34
C PRO A 117 2.59 -21.96 7.42
N SER A 118 1.41 -21.69 7.99
CA SER A 118 0.15 -21.65 7.24
C SER A 118 0.10 -20.56 6.17
N GLU A 119 0.69 -19.40 6.44
CA GLU A 119 0.84 -18.34 5.44
C GLU A 119 1.60 -18.83 4.19
N ALA A 120 2.52 -19.78 4.34
CA ALA A 120 3.34 -20.23 3.22
C ALA A 120 2.51 -20.82 2.07
N TRP A 121 1.47 -21.60 2.35
CA TRP A 121 0.59 -22.13 1.31
C TRP A 121 -0.61 -21.21 1.02
N LEU A 122 -1.16 -20.56 2.05
CA LEU A 122 -2.32 -19.67 1.88
C LEU A 122 -2.00 -18.43 1.02
N THR A 123 -0.82 -17.83 1.17
CA THR A 123 -0.42 -16.65 0.38
C THR A 123 -0.32 -16.94 -1.11
N VAL A 124 -0.06 -18.20 -1.49
CA VAL A 124 0.03 -18.64 -2.89
C VAL A 124 -1.24 -19.29 -3.42
N GLY A 125 -2.35 -19.21 -2.67
CA GLY A 125 -3.66 -19.73 -3.10
C GLY A 125 -3.79 -21.25 -2.99
N TRP A 126 -3.01 -21.87 -2.12
CA TRP A 126 -3.12 -23.29 -1.78
C TRP A 126 -3.65 -23.46 -0.36
N ALA A 127 -4.38 -24.53 -0.12
CA ALA A 127 -4.87 -24.93 1.19
C ALA A 127 -4.51 -26.40 1.44
N VAL A 128 -4.30 -26.76 2.69
CA VAL A 128 -4.18 -28.17 3.08
C VAL A 128 -5.58 -28.79 3.07
N LYS A 129 -5.76 -29.88 2.32
CA LYS A 129 -7.00 -30.65 2.25
C LYS A 129 -6.99 -31.79 3.26
N GLU A 130 -5.91 -32.58 3.25
CA GLU A 130 -5.78 -33.76 4.09
C GLU A 130 -4.32 -33.92 4.53
N VAL A 131 -4.13 -34.47 5.73
CA VAL A 131 -2.83 -34.77 6.32
C VAL A 131 -2.85 -36.19 6.85
N ASP A 132 -2.00 -37.03 6.28
CA ASP A 132 -1.71 -38.36 6.79
C ASP A 132 -0.44 -38.29 7.65
N LEU A 133 -0.62 -38.29 8.97
CA LEU A 133 0.50 -38.29 9.93
C LEU A 133 1.24 -39.63 9.97
N LYS A 134 0.55 -40.76 9.72
CA LYS A 134 1.16 -42.10 9.72
C LYS A 134 2.01 -42.30 8.47
N GLY A 135 1.44 -41.97 7.31
CA GLY A 135 2.13 -42.01 6.01
C GLY A 135 3.05 -40.82 5.78
N ARG A 136 3.08 -39.82 6.68
CA ARG A 136 3.87 -38.58 6.61
C ARG A 136 3.70 -37.86 5.28
N LYS A 137 2.46 -37.66 4.87
CA LYS A 137 2.07 -37.01 3.61
C LYS A 137 1.03 -35.92 3.85
N VAL A 138 1.12 -34.85 3.08
CA VAL A 138 0.15 -33.76 3.06
C VAL A 138 -0.36 -33.57 1.65
N THR A 139 -1.67 -33.46 1.52
CA THR A 139 -2.33 -33.16 0.26
C THR A 139 -2.75 -31.70 0.27
N PHE A 140 -2.16 -30.92 -0.64
CA PHE A 140 -2.52 -29.53 -0.89
C PHE A 140 -3.48 -29.46 -2.07
N VAL A 141 -4.49 -28.62 -1.94
CA VAL A 141 -5.43 -28.29 -3.01
C VAL A 141 -5.34 -26.80 -3.32
N LYS A 142 -5.44 -26.45 -4.59
CA LYS A 142 -5.55 -25.07 -5.01
C LYS A 142 -6.92 -24.56 -4.57
N GLU A 143 -6.94 -23.47 -3.81
CA GLU A 143 -8.21 -22.79 -3.52
C GLU A 143 -8.64 -22.12 -4.83
N ASN A 144 -9.59 -22.75 -5.54
CA ASN A 144 -10.12 -22.21 -6.78
C ASN A 144 -10.67 -20.82 -6.48
N SER A 145 -9.95 -19.82 -6.98
CA SER A 145 -10.31 -18.41 -6.84
C SER A 145 -11.66 -18.11 -7.50
N GLN A 146 -12.23 -19.04 -8.27
CA GLN A 146 -13.52 -18.86 -8.92
C GLN A 146 -14.72 -18.88 -7.96
N GLU A 147 -14.60 -19.45 -6.75
CA GLU A 147 -15.71 -19.46 -5.78
C GLU A 147 -15.55 -18.42 -4.65
N LYS A 148 -14.32 -17.95 -4.38
CA LYS A 148 -14.05 -16.94 -3.34
C LYS A 148 -13.46 -15.63 -3.87
N MET A 149 -13.70 -15.31 -5.14
CA MET A 149 -13.51 -13.95 -5.68
C MET A 149 -14.85 -13.17 -5.71
N GLY A 150 -15.84 -13.61 -4.92
CA GLY A 150 -17.09 -12.90 -4.64
C GLY A 150 -17.08 -12.05 -3.36
N GLU A 151 -16.14 -12.25 -2.44
CA GLU A 151 -16.10 -11.52 -1.16
C GLU A 151 -14.68 -11.08 -0.77
N ARG A 152 -13.92 -10.60 -1.74
CA ARG A 152 -13.06 -9.44 -1.44
C ARG A 152 -13.88 -8.25 -1.89
N GLN A 153 -14.81 -7.82 -1.04
CA GLN A 153 -15.37 -6.48 -1.11
C GLN A 153 -14.16 -5.54 -1.00
N GLU A 154 -13.57 -5.21 -2.14
CA GLU A 154 -12.79 -4.01 -2.30
C GLU A 154 -13.64 -2.91 -1.70
N THR A 155 -13.16 -2.35 -0.60
CA THR A 155 -13.23 -0.99 -0.03
C THR A 155 -13.70 0.18 -0.95
N ARG A 156 -14.57 -0.06 -1.92
CA ARG A 156 -15.34 0.93 -2.66
C ARG A 156 -16.31 1.61 -1.70
N ASP A 157 -16.94 0.85 -0.80
CA ASP A 157 -17.85 1.39 0.20
C ASP A 157 -17.11 2.27 1.21
N ASP A 158 -15.90 1.89 1.66
CA ASP A 158 -15.06 2.76 2.49
C ASP A 158 -14.67 4.05 1.76
N ARG A 159 -14.15 3.97 0.52
CA ARG A 159 -13.74 5.19 -0.21
C ARG A 159 -14.92 6.12 -0.51
N GLN A 160 -16.10 5.56 -0.81
CA GLN A 160 -17.32 6.32 -1.05
C GLN A 160 -17.91 6.88 0.25
N SER A 161 -17.94 6.11 1.32
CA SER A 161 -18.42 6.53 2.65
C SER A 161 -17.51 7.60 3.26
N PHE A 162 -16.19 7.49 3.14
CA PHE A 162 -15.24 8.54 3.53
C PHE A 162 -15.42 9.81 2.69
N LYS A 163 -15.69 9.68 1.38
CA LYS A 163 -15.98 10.84 0.51
C LYS A 163 -17.30 11.52 0.90
N ILE A 164 -18.33 10.74 1.23
CA ILE A 164 -19.63 11.25 1.72
C ILE A 164 -19.47 11.94 3.08
N LEU A 165 -18.70 11.36 4.00
CA LEU A 165 -18.41 11.94 5.31
C LEU A 165 -17.67 13.26 5.18
N ALA A 166 -16.65 13.33 4.32
CA ALA A 166 -15.90 14.55 4.05
C ALA A 166 -16.78 15.66 3.43
N LEU A 167 -17.69 15.32 2.52
CA LEU A 167 -18.65 16.27 1.95
C LEU A 167 -19.64 16.78 3.00
N LYS A 168 -20.18 15.91 3.87
CA LYS A 168 -21.04 16.30 4.98
C LYS A 168 -20.33 17.19 6.00
N ALA A 169 -19.06 16.89 6.32
CA ALA A 169 -18.25 17.71 7.22
C ALA A 169 -18.00 19.12 6.65
N ARG A 170 -17.69 19.22 5.35
CA ARG A 170 -17.54 20.52 4.66
C ARG A 170 -18.84 21.32 4.64
N ALA A 171 -19.98 20.67 4.40
CA ALA A 171 -21.29 21.32 4.45
C ALA A 171 -21.60 21.85 5.87
N ARG A 172 -21.36 21.05 6.92
CA ARG A 172 -21.50 21.49 8.32
C ARG A 172 -20.57 22.63 8.69
N ALA A 173 -19.33 22.63 8.19
CA ALA A 173 -18.39 23.72 8.42
C ALA A 173 -18.83 25.03 7.74
N ARG A 174 -19.46 24.95 6.56
CA ARG A 174 -20.02 26.12 5.85
C ARG A 174 -21.21 26.73 6.56
N THR A 175 -22.04 25.94 7.22
CA THR A 175 -23.24 26.42 7.95
C THR A 175 -22.95 26.86 9.38
N LYS A 176 -21.80 26.45 9.96
CA LYS A 176 -21.44 26.83 11.33
C LYS A 176 -20.91 28.26 11.38
N LYS A 177 -21.68 29.16 11.99
CA LYS A 177 -21.25 30.55 12.25
C LYS A 177 -20.00 30.55 13.14
N LEU A 178 -19.03 31.43 12.85
CA LEU A 178 -17.84 31.59 13.67
C LEU A 178 -18.22 32.08 15.08
N SER A 179 -17.44 31.68 16.10
CA SER A 179 -17.70 32.11 17.48
C SER A 179 -17.57 33.63 17.62
N LYS A 180 -18.35 34.23 18.53
CA LYS A 180 -18.36 35.68 18.80
C LYS A 180 -16.94 36.22 19.04
N THR A 181 -16.11 35.46 19.78
CA THR A 181 -14.71 35.78 20.04
C THR A 181 -13.87 35.84 18.75
N LYS A 182 -14.07 34.92 17.81
CA LYS A 182 -13.30 34.84 16.56
C LYS A 182 -13.71 35.95 15.58
N ILE A 183 -14.98 36.34 15.60
CA ILE A 183 -15.49 37.51 14.87
C ILE A 183 -14.87 38.80 15.43
N ALA A 184 -14.84 38.97 16.76
CA ALA A 184 -14.23 40.14 17.40
C ALA A 184 -12.73 40.27 17.09
N ILE A 185 -11.98 39.16 17.12
CA ILE A 185 -10.55 39.13 16.75
C ILE A 185 -10.35 39.56 15.28
N LEU A 186 -11.19 39.09 14.36
CA LEU A 186 -11.12 39.48 12.95
C LEU A 186 -11.42 40.97 12.75
N GLN A 187 -12.44 41.50 13.43
CA GLN A 187 -12.77 42.93 13.38
C GLN A 187 -11.63 43.80 13.92
N ALA A 188 -11.02 43.41 15.03
CA ALA A 188 -9.86 44.11 15.58
C ALA A 188 -8.67 44.11 14.61
N ARG A 189 -8.41 42.98 13.94
CA ARG A 189 -7.35 42.87 12.93
C ARG A 189 -7.61 43.75 11.71
N LEU A 190 -8.83 43.75 11.17
CA LEU A 190 -9.20 44.63 10.05
C LEU A 190 -9.00 46.10 10.42
N LYS A 191 -9.43 46.50 11.62
CA LYS A 191 -9.26 47.88 12.13
C LYS A 191 -7.79 48.26 12.29
N ASN A 192 -6.93 47.33 12.70
CA ASN A 192 -5.48 47.56 12.77
C ASN A 192 -4.84 47.72 11.37
N ILE A 193 -5.27 46.90 10.40
CA ILE A 193 -4.82 47.02 9.00
C ILE A 193 -5.25 48.37 8.41
N GLU A 194 -6.49 48.81 8.66
CA GLU A 194 -6.98 50.12 8.23
C GLU A 194 -6.18 51.27 8.84
N LYS A 195 -5.89 51.21 10.14
CA LYS A 195 -5.02 52.18 10.80
C LYS A 195 -3.62 52.20 10.20
N GLN A 196 -3.03 51.05 9.91
CA GLN A 196 -1.73 50.98 9.25
C GLN A 196 -1.76 51.62 7.85
N ARG A 197 -2.80 51.34 7.05
CA ARG A 197 -2.98 51.96 5.73
C ARG A 197 -3.18 53.48 5.80
N GLN A 198 -3.89 53.98 6.81
CA GLN A 198 -4.05 55.42 7.03
C GLN A 198 -2.72 56.08 7.42
N MET A 199 -1.96 55.47 8.34
CA MET A 199 -0.63 55.92 8.73
C MET A 199 0.34 55.94 7.54
N GLU A 200 0.31 54.93 6.68
CA GLU A 200 1.11 54.89 5.44
C GLU A 200 0.72 56.01 4.46
N LYS A 201 -0.59 56.27 4.31
CA LYS A 201 -1.10 57.35 3.45
C LYS A 201 -0.72 58.73 3.97
N GLU A 202 -0.82 58.96 5.28
CA GLU A 202 -0.40 60.20 5.95
C GLU A 202 1.12 60.38 5.95
N GLY A 203 1.89 59.29 6.08
CA GLY A 203 3.35 59.31 5.91
C GLY A 203 3.74 59.67 4.47
N ARG A 204 3.04 59.11 3.47
CA ARG A 204 3.26 59.42 2.06
C ARG A 204 2.89 60.87 1.71
N LEU A 205 1.83 61.43 2.31
CA LEU A 205 1.47 62.85 2.14
C LEU A 205 2.46 63.81 2.80
N ARG A 206 3.11 63.41 3.90
CA ARG A 206 4.16 64.20 4.57
C ARG A 206 5.48 64.26 3.81
N ASN A 207 5.79 63.25 2.99
CA ASN A 207 7.01 63.20 2.16
C ASN A 207 6.86 63.89 0.78
N ILE A 208 5.70 64.47 0.47
CA ILE A 208 5.41 65.17 -0.80
C ILE A 208 5.42 66.71 -0.63
N LYS A 209 5.51 67.20 0.61
CA LYS A 209 5.82 68.61 0.94
C LYS A 209 7.30 68.77 1.21
#